data_AF-A0A7Y5KLH4-F1
#
_entry.id   AF-A0A7Y5KLH4-F1
#
_cell.length_a   1.000
_cell.length_b   1.000
_cell.length_c   1.000
_cell.angle_alpha   90.00
_cell.angle_beta   90.00
_cell.angle_gamma   90.00
#
_symmetry.space_group_name_H-M   'P 1'
#
loop_
_entity.id
_entity.type
_entity.pdbx_description
1 polymer ?
#
loop_
_entity_poly.entity_id
_entity_poly.type
_entity_poly.pdbx_seq_one_letter_code
_entity_poly.pdbx_strand_id
1 'polypeptide(L)'
;VTAIFRHPLGLPIPHTALIPRKKEMIGRSLEEFVSENFMREDIIRERVLDAEPTRRAAEWALAPGHAKRLVDEVATVTVHALNRIPDQDVRAVIEQAVLPRLIQEPVSSLAGGLLDQVVRDEAHVGLVDLALDEIRVWLVDNEDLFESLITQRAPAWVPDAINDIVARKIHVEALKWLADIRNDPRHDVRQALDKLLIDLADDLQHDPVTQAKAERLKERVLSHPQVADTAMSLWGSLRSVVVAALEDEGGPVRVRAVHEVTALAERLLADEALRDRIDARICDATIYAIDRYGTELTRIISDTVDRWDGKETAERVELQVGRDLQFIRINGTLVGGLIGMVIHAISILLPS
;
A
#
# COMPACT_ATOMS: atom_id res chain seq x y z
N VAL A 1 51.94 7.93 -28.44
CA VAL A 1 50.49 7.73 -28.19
C VAL A 1 50.19 6.29 -27.81
N THR A 2 50.72 5.30 -28.54
CA THR A 2 50.65 3.87 -28.19
C THR A 2 51.07 3.56 -26.75
N ALA A 3 52.07 4.24 -26.20
CA ALA A 3 52.52 4.07 -24.82
C ALA A 3 51.46 4.36 -23.73
N ILE A 4 50.42 5.15 -24.03
CA ILE A 4 49.34 5.47 -23.07
C ILE A 4 48.34 4.31 -22.97
N PHE A 5 48.07 3.67 -24.11
CA PHE A 5 47.04 2.63 -24.24
C PHE A 5 47.62 1.21 -24.14
N ARG A 6 48.88 1.01 -24.55
CA ARG A 6 49.55 -0.28 -24.63
C ARG A 6 51.04 -0.18 -24.30
N HIS A 7 51.68 -1.33 -24.12
CA HIS A 7 53.13 -1.43 -24.04
C HIS A 7 53.74 -1.30 -25.45
N PRO A 8 54.64 -0.34 -25.72
CA PRO A 8 55.31 -0.26 -27.02
C PRO A 8 56.19 -1.51 -27.22
N LEU A 9 56.08 -2.13 -28.40
CA LEU A 9 56.74 -3.41 -28.74
C LEU A 9 56.36 -4.62 -27.84
N GLY A 10 55.29 -4.51 -27.03
CA GLY A 10 54.86 -5.57 -26.11
C GLY A 10 55.74 -5.75 -24.86
N LEU A 11 56.78 -4.91 -24.70
CA LEU A 11 57.71 -4.99 -23.57
C LEU A 11 57.16 -4.20 -22.37
N PRO A 12 57.22 -4.75 -21.14
CA PRO A 12 56.69 -4.08 -19.94
C PRO A 12 57.58 -2.90 -19.51
N ILE A 13 57.49 -1.80 -20.24
CA ILE A 13 58.23 -0.56 -19.95
C ILE A 13 57.49 0.19 -18.83
N PRO A 14 58.18 0.62 -17.76
CA PRO A 14 57.58 1.45 -16.71
C PRO A 14 56.96 2.73 -17.30
N HIS A 15 55.81 3.16 -16.76
CA HIS A 15 55.03 4.31 -17.25
C HIS A 15 54.36 4.15 -18.63
N THR A 16 54.11 2.91 -19.08
CA THR A 16 53.31 2.61 -20.28
C THR A 16 52.05 1.80 -19.93
N ALA A 17 51.03 1.79 -20.81
CA ALA A 17 49.69 1.24 -20.55
C ALA A 17 49.00 1.85 -19.32
N LEU A 18 48.93 3.19 -19.26
CA LEU A 18 48.37 3.94 -18.13
C LEU A 18 46.86 3.72 -17.95
N ILE A 19 46.08 3.65 -19.03
CA ILE A 19 44.62 3.47 -18.97
C ILE A 19 44.24 2.12 -18.32
N PRO A 20 44.79 0.96 -18.77
CA PRO A 20 44.56 -0.32 -18.10
C PRO A 20 45.00 -0.33 -16.62
N ARG A 21 46.12 0.31 -16.29
CA ARG A 21 46.69 0.30 -14.92
C ARG A 21 45.98 1.23 -13.95
N LYS A 22 45.33 2.31 -14.43
CA LYS A 22 44.64 3.30 -13.60
C LYS A 22 43.12 3.17 -13.63
N LYS A 23 42.61 2.06 -14.15
CA LYS A 23 41.19 1.79 -14.29
C LYS A 23 40.37 1.97 -13.00
N GLU A 24 40.85 1.46 -11.86
CA GLU A 24 40.19 1.60 -10.55
C GLU A 24 40.15 3.06 -10.06
N MET A 25 41.18 3.85 -10.40
CA MET A 25 41.20 5.29 -10.12
C MET A 25 40.18 6.03 -10.99
N ILE A 26 40.04 5.61 -12.26
CA ILE A 26 39.03 6.17 -13.17
C ILE A 26 37.61 5.85 -12.66
N GLY A 27 37.36 4.62 -12.18
CA GLY A 27 36.09 4.24 -11.59
C GLY A 27 35.70 5.11 -10.39
N ARG A 28 36.62 5.28 -9.44
CA ARG A 28 36.41 6.16 -8.27
C ARG A 28 36.24 7.63 -8.65
N SER A 29 37.04 8.14 -9.58
CA SER A 29 36.90 9.53 -10.03
C SER A 29 35.58 9.77 -10.77
N LEU A 30 35.07 8.78 -11.52
CA LEU A 30 33.76 8.86 -12.15
C LEU A 30 32.63 8.80 -11.12
N GLU A 31 32.77 7.95 -10.09
CA GLU A 31 31.84 7.90 -8.95
C GLU A 31 31.75 9.26 -8.24
N GLU A 32 32.89 9.82 -7.82
CA GLU A 32 32.99 11.13 -7.16
C GLU A 32 32.42 12.23 -8.06
N PHE A 33 32.78 12.22 -9.35
CA PHE A 33 32.25 13.18 -10.32
C PHE A 33 30.73 13.12 -10.43
N VAL A 34 30.13 11.92 -10.50
CA VAL A 34 28.68 11.76 -10.60
C VAL A 34 27.99 12.22 -9.31
N SER A 35 28.53 11.86 -8.16
CA SER A 35 28.02 12.29 -6.86
C SER A 35 28.05 13.82 -6.73
N GLU A 36 29.19 14.45 -6.99
CA GLU A 36 29.39 15.88 -6.78
C GLU A 36 28.70 16.77 -7.82
N ASN A 37 28.49 16.28 -9.05
CA ASN A 37 27.97 17.10 -10.15
C ASN A 37 26.54 16.78 -10.56
N PHE A 38 26.01 15.59 -10.26
CA PHE A 38 24.65 15.20 -10.67
C PHE A 38 23.72 14.88 -9.50
N MET A 39 24.25 14.61 -8.30
CA MET A 39 23.42 14.33 -7.12
C MET A 39 23.24 15.53 -6.19
N ARG A 40 23.49 16.75 -6.69
CA ARG A 40 23.25 17.96 -5.91
C ARG A 40 21.77 18.30 -5.89
N GLU A 41 21.29 18.71 -4.72
CA GLU A 41 19.88 19.05 -4.50
C GLU A 41 19.36 20.09 -5.50
N ASP A 42 20.13 21.15 -5.77
CA ASP A 42 19.75 22.23 -6.67
C ASP A 42 19.53 21.74 -8.09
N ILE A 43 20.42 20.88 -8.59
CA ILE A 43 20.32 20.29 -9.92
C ILE A 43 19.15 19.31 -10.00
N ILE A 44 18.98 18.45 -8.99
CA ILE A 44 17.86 17.49 -8.94
C ILE A 44 16.53 18.25 -8.95
N ARG A 45 16.42 19.30 -8.13
CA ARG A 45 15.19 20.09 -8.02
C ARG A 45 14.82 20.74 -9.33
N GLU A 46 15.76 21.43 -9.97
CA GLU A 46 15.55 22.04 -11.29
C GLU A 46 15.09 20.97 -12.31
N ARG A 47 15.80 19.84 -12.40
CA ARG A 47 15.50 18.79 -13.38
C ARG A 47 14.19 18.06 -13.14
N VAL A 48 13.82 17.81 -11.89
CA VAL A 48 12.55 17.13 -11.56
C VAL A 48 11.38 18.05 -11.83
N LEU A 49 11.47 19.33 -11.47
CA LEU A 49 10.39 20.30 -11.71
C LEU A 49 10.22 20.60 -13.22
N ASP A 50 11.32 20.81 -13.96
CA ASP A 50 11.29 21.00 -15.41
C ASP A 50 10.70 19.80 -16.17
N ALA A 51 10.81 18.60 -15.61
CA ALA A 51 10.27 17.39 -16.22
C ALA A 51 8.74 17.28 -16.12
N GLU A 52 8.09 18.10 -15.27
CA GLU A 52 6.65 18.12 -15.00
C GLU A 52 6.06 16.70 -14.87
N PRO A 53 6.58 15.86 -13.95
CA PRO A 53 6.29 14.44 -13.92
C PRO A 53 4.81 14.16 -13.71
N THR A 54 4.11 14.98 -12.91
CA THR A 54 2.66 14.84 -12.69
C THR A 54 1.88 15.08 -13.99
N ARG A 55 2.23 16.12 -14.77
CA ARG A 55 1.57 16.38 -16.07
C ARG A 55 1.78 15.21 -17.02
N ARG A 56 3.02 14.74 -17.16
CA ARG A 56 3.35 13.63 -18.06
C ARG A 56 2.67 12.33 -17.66
N ALA A 57 2.56 12.05 -16.37
CA ALA A 57 1.83 10.89 -15.85
C ALA A 57 0.33 10.98 -16.15
N ALA A 58 -0.27 12.16 -15.99
CA ALA A 58 -1.68 12.37 -16.31
C ALA A 58 -1.96 12.25 -17.82
N GLU A 59 -1.13 12.86 -18.68
CA GLU A 59 -1.23 12.69 -20.14
C GLU A 59 -1.08 11.24 -20.57
N TRP A 60 -0.14 10.50 -19.97
CA TRP A 60 0.02 9.07 -20.22
C TRP A 60 -1.20 8.28 -19.79
N ALA A 61 -1.80 8.58 -18.64
CA ALA A 61 -2.99 7.87 -18.14
C ALA A 61 -4.21 8.08 -19.05
N LEU A 62 -4.36 9.29 -19.63
CA LEU A 62 -5.45 9.63 -20.55
C LEU A 62 -5.24 9.10 -21.98
N ALA A 63 -4.06 8.63 -22.32
CA ALA A 63 -3.82 8.03 -23.63
C ALA A 63 -4.69 6.76 -23.82
N PRO A 64 -5.15 6.46 -25.07
CA PRO A 64 -6.10 5.38 -25.32
C PRO A 64 -5.66 4.03 -24.74
N GLY A 65 -6.43 3.49 -23.80
CA GLY A 65 -6.19 2.18 -23.18
C GLY A 65 -5.16 2.17 -22.04
N HIS A 66 -4.50 3.29 -21.73
CA HIS A 66 -3.47 3.34 -20.69
C HIS A 66 -4.03 3.29 -19.28
N ALA A 67 -5.13 3.99 -18.98
CA ALA A 67 -5.82 3.88 -17.70
C ALA A 67 -6.26 2.44 -17.41
N LYS A 68 -6.81 1.74 -18.41
CA LYS A 68 -7.16 0.31 -18.29
C LYS A 68 -5.92 -0.53 -17.99
N ARG A 69 -4.84 -0.36 -18.77
CA ARG A 69 -3.60 -1.08 -18.54
C ARG A 69 -3.02 -0.85 -17.14
N LEU A 70 -3.04 0.40 -16.66
CA LEU A 70 -2.58 0.72 -15.30
C LEU A 70 -3.39 -0.02 -14.25
N VAL A 71 -4.73 -0.01 -14.37
CA VAL A 71 -5.63 -0.71 -13.46
C VAL A 71 -5.40 -2.22 -13.50
N ASP A 72 -5.24 -2.81 -14.69
CA ASP A 72 -5.02 -4.24 -14.86
C ASP A 72 -3.69 -4.69 -14.22
N GLU A 73 -2.60 -3.93 -14.43
CA GLU A 73 -1.30 -4.21 -13.83
C GLU A 73 -1.33 -4.03 -12.30
N VAL A 74 -1.93 -2.95 -11.81
CA VAL A 74 -2.06 -2.69 -10.37
C VAL A 74 -2.92 -3.77 -9.72
N ALA A 75 -4.03 -4.19 -10.34
CA ALA A 75 -4.87 -5.27 -9.86
C ALA A 75 -4.09 -6.59 -9.78
N THR A 76 -3.34 -6.93 -10.83
CA THR A 76 -2.51 -8.15 -10.88
C THR A 76 -1.45 -8.17 -9.79
N VAL A 77 -0.72 -7.06 -9.61
CA VAL A 77 0.29 -6.92 -8.56
C VAL A 77 -0.37 -6.99 -7.17
N THR A 78 -1.53 -6.36 -6.99
CA THR A 78 -2.27 -6.35 -5.72
C THR A 78 -2.77 -7.75 -5.36
N VAL A 79 -3.34 -8.49 -6.31
CA VAL A 79 -3.77 -9.88 -6.11
C VAL A 79 -2.58 -10.75 -5.71
N HIS A 80 -1.45 -10.61 -6.40
CA HIS A 80 -0.24 -11.37 -6.09
C HIS A 80 0.34 -11.03 -4.72
N ALA A 81 0.33 -9.74 -4.35
CA ALA A 81 0.75 -9.26 -3.04
C ALA A 81 -0.15 -9.81 -1.94
N LEU A 82 -1.47 -9.64 -2.05
CA LEU A 82 -2.48 -10.20 -1.13
C LEU A 82 -2.33 -11.71 -0.99
N ASN A 83 -2.02 -12.39 -2.10
CA ASN A 83 -1.86 -13.84 -2.08
C ASN A 83 -0.61 -14.34 -1.36
N ARG A 84 0.41 -13.48 -1.25
CA ARG A 84 1.67 -13.78 -0.59
C ARG A 84 1.72 -13.41 0.89
N ILE A 85 0.71 -12.71 1.41
CA ILE A 85 0.65 -12.35 2.82
C ILE A 85 0.53 -13.65 3.66
N PRO A 86 1.51 -13.95 4.53
CA PRO A 86 1.44 -15.11 5.40
C PRO A 86 0.37 -14.92 6.49
N ASP A 87 -0.46 -15.93 6.71
CA ASP A 87 -1.53 -15.88 7.73
C ASP A 87 -0.97 -15.67 9.16
N GLN A 88 0.25 -16.15 9.42
CA GLN A 88 0.94 -15.94 10.69
C GLN A 88 1.26 -14.46 10.96
N ASP A 89 1.59 -13.69 9.91
CA ASP A 89 1.94 -12.28 10.04
C ASP A 89 0.67 -11.46 10.30
N VAL A 90 -0.42 -11.81 9.62
CA VAL A 90 -1.74 -11.21 9.85
C VAL A 90 -2.23 -11.51 11.26
N ARG A 91 -2.10 -12.77 11.71
CA ARG A 91 -2.43 -13.16 13.08
C ARG A 91 -1.63 -12.34 14.09
N ALA A 92 -0.32 -12.18 13.87
CA ALA A 92 0.52 -11.36 14.74
C ALA A 92 0.04 -9.89 14.78
N VAL A 93 -0.32 -9.30 13.64
CA VAL A 93 -0.89 -7.94 13.60
C VAL A 93 -2.23 -7.88 14.36
N ILE A 94 -3.11 -8.85 14.17
CA ILE A 94 -4.40 -8.90 14.89
C ILE A 94 -4.16 -8.99 16.40
N GLU A 95 -3.32 -9.91 16.87
CA GLU A 95 -3.09 -10.17 18.29
C GLU A 95 -2.24 -9.10 18.98
N GLN A 96 -1.28 -8.50 18.29
CA GLN A 96 -0.29 -7.59 18.89
C GLN A 96 -0.60 -6.11 18.64
N ALA A 97 -1.29 -5.77 17.55
CA ALA A 97 -1.59 -4.39 17.21
C ALA A 97 -3.09 -4.06 17.29
N VAL A 98 -3.95 -4.89 16.70
CA VAL A 98 -5.39 -4.57 16.57
C VAL A 98 -6.15 -4.82 17.86
N LEU A 99 -6.13 -6.05 18.38
CA LEU A 99 -6.89 -6.43 19.57
C LEU A 99 -6.49 -5.61 20.81
N PRO A 100 -5.19 -5.41 21.13
CA PRO A 100 -4.81 -4.61 22.29
C PRO A 100 -5.30 -3.16 22.17
N ARG A 101 -5.25 -2.59 20.96
CA ARG A 101 -5.73 -1.23 20.71
C ARG A 101 -7.23 -1.11 20.88
N LEU A 102 -8.01 -2.08 20.38
CA LEU A 102 -9.47 -2.13 20.56
C LEU A 102 -9.89 -2.32 22.02
N ILE A 103 -9.10 -3.07 22.80
CA ILE A 103 -9.35 -3.25 24.23
C ILE A 103 -9.09 -1.94 24.99
N GLN A 104 -7.99 -1.24 24.69
CA GLN A 104 -7.58 -0.02 25.41
C GLN A 104 -8.42 1.21 25.07
N GLU A 105 -8.81 1.38 23.81
CA GLU A 105 -9.57 2.56 23.38
C GLU A 105 -11.05 2.41 23.75
N PRO A 106 -11.68 3.43 24.37
CA PRO A 106 -13.11 3.40 24.64
C PRO A 106 -13.88 3.49 23.32
N VAL A 107 -14.77 2.52 23.10
CA VAL A 107 -15.58 2.43 21.87
C VAL A 107 -17.08 2.46 22.15
N SER A 108 -17.47 2.53 23.42
CA SER A 108 -18.88 2.61 23.87
C SER A 108 -19.66 3.73 23.19
N SER A 109 -19.09 4.94 23.07
CA SER A 109 -19.75 6.05 22.37
C SER A 109 -19.93 5.80 20.87
N LEU A 110 -18.93 5.21 20.21
CA LEU A 110 -19.02 4.82 18.80
C LEU A 110 -20.06 3.72 18.59
N ALA A 111 -20.08 2.72 19.49
CA ALA A 111 -21.06 1.64 19.47
C ALA A 111 -22.49 2.18 19.71
N GLY A 112 -22.66 3.15 20.60
CA GLY A 112 -23.93 3.83 20.83
C GLY A 112 -24.40 4.62 19.60
N GLY A 113 -23.51 5.37 18.94
CA GLY A 113 -23.84 6.09 17.71
C GLY A 113 -24.22 5.15 16.55
N LEU A 114 -23.53 4.02 16.41
CA LEU A 114 -23.89 2.99 15.43
C LEU A 114 -25.25 2.34 15.75
N LEU A 115 -25.51 2.04 17.02
CA LEU A 115 -26.79 1.46 17.45
C LEU A 115 -27.95 2.45 17.22
N ASP A 116 -27.76 3.74 17.55
CA ASP A 116 -28.74 4.80 17.28
C ASP A 116 -29.07 4.85 15.78
N GLN A 117 -28.06 4.81 14.91
CA GLN A 117 -28.28 4.79 13.47
C GLN A 117 -29.02 3.53 12.99
N VAL A 118 -28.62 2.34 13.47
CA VAL A 118 -29.28 1.06 13.12
C VAL A 118 -30.76 1.08 13.49
N VAL A 119 -31.09 1.64 14.67
CA VAL A 119 -32.48 1.71 15.14
C VAL A 119 -33.29 2.76 14.37
N ARG A 120 -32.69 3.93 14.07
CA ARG A 120 -33.34 4.98 13.25
C ARG A 120 -33.62 4.52 11.82
N ASP A 121 -32.70 3.76 11.24
CA ASP A 121 -32.84 3.21 9.90
C ASP A 121 -33.75 1.96 9.87
N GLU A 122 -34.32 1.57 11.01
CA GLU A 122 -35.14 0.35 11.20
C GLU A 122 -34.42 -0.94 10.76
N ALA A 123 -33.09 -0.91 10.69
CA ALA A 123 -32.29 -2.01 10.19
C ALA A 123 -32.30 -3.23 11.13
N HIS A 124 -32.67 -3.05 12.41
CA HIS A 124 -32.83 -4.13 13.39
C HIS A 124 -34.10 -4.96 13.19
N VAL A 125 -35.12 -4.45 12.48
CA VAL A 125 -36.43 -5.12 12.33
C VAL A 125 -36.28 -6.53 11.76
N GLY A 126 -35.47 -6.69 10.71
CA GLY A 126 -35.23 -8.00 10.10
C GLY A 126 -34.53 -8.99 11.04
N LEU A 127 -33.66 -8.50 11.93
CA LEU A 127 -32.99 -9.33 12.94
C LEU A 127 -33.97 -9.76 14.03
N VAL A 128 -34.86 -8.86 14.47
CA VAL A 128 -35.92 -9.17 15.43
C VAL A 128 -36.86 -10.24 14.87
N ASP A 129 -37.25 -10.12 13.60
CA ASP A 129 -38.08 -11.12 12.93
C ASP A 129 -37.39 -12.49 12.87
N LEU A 130 -36.10 -12.52 12.51
CA LEU A 130 -35.33 -13.77 12.53
C LEU A 130 -35.25 -14.38 13.94
N ALA A 131 -35.06 -13.56 14.97
CA ALA A 131 -35.00 -14.03 16.35
C ALA A 131 -36.35 -14.61 16.82
N LEU A 132 -37.47 -13.93 16.52
CA LEU A 132 -38.81 -14.43 16.84
C LEU A 132 -39.10 -15.77 16.16
N ASP A 133 -38.60 -15.94 14.93
CA ASP A 133 -38.73 -17.17 14.17
C ASP A 133 -37.98 -18.32 14.79
N GLU A 134 -36.72 -18.08 15.13
CA GLU A 134 -35.86 -19.08 15.75
C GLU A 134 -36.40 -19.49 17.13
N ILE A 135 -36.87 -18.53 17.94
CA ILE A 135 -37.50 -18.84 19.22
C ILE A 135 -38.76 -19.68 19.01
N ARG A 136 -39.59 -19.36 18.00
CA ARG A 136 -40.78 -20.15 17.70
C ARG A 136 -40.41 -21.57 17.26
N VAL A 137 -39.43 -21.73 16.37
CA VAL A 137 -38.93 -23.05 15.92
C VAL A 137 -38.43 -23.84 17.12
N TRP A 138 -37.60 -23.23 17.96
CA TRP A 138 -37.11 -23.87 19.17
C TRP A 138 -38.24 -24.30 20.11
N LEU A 139 -39.26 -23.46 20.32
CA LEU A 139 -40.42 -23.81 21.15
C LEU A 139 -41.15 -25.04 20.58
N VAL A 140 -41.42 -25.06 19.26
CA VAL A 140 -42.12 -26.19 18.61
C VAL A 140 -41.30 -27.48 18.70
N ASP A 141 -40.00 -27.40 18.47
CA ASP A 141 -39.12 -28.58 18.45
C ASP A 141 -38.80 -29.09 19.87
N ASN A 142 -39.01 -28.27 20.91
CA ASN A 142 -38.64 -28.57 22.29
C ASN A 142 -39.83 -28.46 23.26
N GLU A 143 -41.03 -28.89 22.85
CA GLU A 143 -42.26 -28.88 23.66
C GLU A 143 -42.03 -29.55 25.04
N ASP A 144 -41.54 -30.79 25.05
CA ASP A 144 -41.29 -31.55 26.29
C ASP A 144 -40.33 -30.84 27.26
N LEU A 145 -39.27 -30.23 26.71
CA LEU A 145 -38.29 -29.50 27.51
C LEU A 145 -38.93 -28.25 28.12
N PHE A 146 -39.69 -27.49 27.33
CA PHE A 146 -40.40 -26.32 27.80
C PHE A 146 -41.40 -26.68 28.90
N GLU A 147 -42.21 -27.71 28.70
CA GLU A 147 -43.18 -28.18 29.69
C GLU A 147 -42.48 -28.61 30.99
N SER A 148 -41.39 -29.36 30.89
CA SER A 148 -40.62 -29.80 32.05
C SER A 148 -40.08 -28.63 32.88
N LEU A 149 -39.68 -27.51 32.23
CA LEU A 149 -39.19 -26.31 32.89
C LEU A 149 -40.30 -25.58 33.65
N ILE A 150 -41.51 -25.57 33.09
CA ILE A 150 -42.69 -24.99 33.75
C ILE A 150 -43.11 -25.84 34.94
N THR A 151 -43.19 -27.16 34.77
CA THR A 151 -43.56 -28.09 35.85
C THR A 151 -42.54 -28.09 36.99
N GLN A 152 -41.24 -27.95 36.71
CA GLN A 152 -40.20 -27.82 37.76
C GLN A 152 -40.31 -26.54 38.59
N ARG A 153 -40.89 -25.48 38.04
CA ARG A 153 -41.13 -24.21 38.74
C ARG A 153 -42.53 -24.14 39.38
N ALA A 154 -43.35 -25.18 39.20
CA ALA A 154 -44.68 -25.22 39.77
C ALA A 154 -44.63 -25.33 41.31
N PRO A 155 -45.54 -24.65 42.03
CA PRO A 155 -45.61 -24.79 43.47
C PRO A 155 -45.92 -26.23 43.91
N ALA A 156 -45.26 -26.70 44.97
CA ALA A 156 -45.37 -28.07 45.47
C ALA A 156 -46.79 -28.49 45.93
N TRP A 157 -47.73 -27.54 46.04
CA TRP A 157 -49.12 -27.82 46.43
C TRP A 157 -50.04 -28.12 45.24
N VAL A 158 -49.59 -27.91 43.99
CA VAL A 158 -50.41 -28.13 42.79
C VAL A 158 -50.28 -29.59 42.32
N PRO A 159 -51.39 -30.32 42.11
CA PRO A 159 -51.35 -31.67 41.56
C PRO A 159 -50.72 -31.75 40.16
N ASP A 160 -49.97 -32.83 39.90
CA ASP A 160 -49.23 -33.03 38.63
C ASP A 160 -50.13 -32.94 37.39
N ALA A 161 -51.32 -33.56 37.45
CA ALA A 161 -52.28 -33.51 36.33
C ALA A 161 -52.74 -32.07 35.98
N ILE A 162 -52.77 -31.16 36.96
CA ILE A 162 -53.09 -29.75 36.73
C ILE A 162 -51.86 -29.02 36.18
N ASN A 163 -50.67 -29.32 36.70
CA ASN A 163 -49.41 -28.76 36.20
C ASN A 163 -49.23 -29.07 34.71
N ASP A 164 -49.45 -30.31 34.27
CA ASP A 164 -49.28 -30.72 32.87
C ASP A 164 -50.28 -30.05 31.92
N ILE A 165 -51.51 -29.78 32.38
CA ILE A 165 -52.51 -29.06 31.60
C ILE A 165 -52.13 -27.59 31.48
N VAL A 166 -51.65 -26.99 32.57
CA VAL A 166 -51.22 -25.58 32.60
C VAL A 166 -49.96 -25.39 31.76
N ALA A 167 -48.99 -26.31 31.84
CA ALA A 167 -47.76 -26.28 31.05
C ALA A 167 -48.07 -26.30 29.55
N ARG A 168 -48.88 -27.24 29.08
CA ARG A 168 -49.37 -27.28 27.68
C ARG A 168 -50.09 -26.00 27.27
N LYS A 169 -50.96 -25.47 28.13
CA LYS A 169 -51.70 -24.24 27.82
C LYS A 169 -50.77 -23.03 27.71
N ILE A 170 -49.80 -22.90 28.60
CA ILE A 170 -48.79 -21.84 28.57
C ILE A 170 -47.94 -21.98 27.30
N HIS A 171 -47.56 -23.20 26.92
CA HIS A 171 -46.82 -23.45 25.69
C HIS A 171 -47.57 -22.96 24.45
N VAL A 172 -48.83 -23.37 24.29
CA VAL A 172 -49.70 -22.93 23.19
C VAL A 172 -49.88 -21.41 23.19
N GLU A 173 -50.05 -20.80 24.36
CA GLU A 173 -50.22 -19.35 24.46
C GLU A 173 -48.92 -18.59 24.15
N ALA A 174 -47.76 -19.12 24.53
CA ALA A 174 -46.46 -18.56 24.19
C ALA A 174 -46.25 -18.58 22.67
N LEU A 175 -46.58 -19.68 21.98
CA LEU A 175 -46.50 -19.77 20.53
C LEU A 175 -47.43 -18.76 19.83
N LYS A 176 -48.66 -18.60 20.34
CA LYS A 176 -49.60 -17.57 19.83
C LYS A 176 -49.05 -16.17 20.04
N TRP A 177 -48.57 -15.87 21.24
CA TRP A 177 -48.01 -14.56 21.56
C TRP A 177 -46.80 -14.23 20.69
N LEU A 178 -45.90 -15.19 20.43
CA LEU A 178 -44.81 -15.01 19.47
C LEU A 178 -45.32 -14.74 18.05
N ALA A 179 -46.36 -15.45 17.62
CA ALA A 179 -46.98 -15.21 16.32
C ALA A 179 -47.64 -13.82 16.24
N ASP A 180 -48.28 -13.36 17.32
CA ASP A 180 -48.88 -12.04 17.40
C ASP A 180 -47.82 -10.94 17.34
N ILE A 181 -46.71 -11.08 18.09
CA ILE A 181 -45.55 -10.18 17.99
C ILE A 181 -45.01 -10.19 16.55
N ARG A 182 -44.85 -11.36 15.94
CA ARG A 182 -44.32 -11.47 14.57
C ARG A 182 -45.22 -10.75 13.56
N ASN A 183 -46.53 -10.96 13.63
CA ASN A 183 -47.49 -10.52 12.63
C ASN A 183 -47.95 -9.06 12.79
N ASP A 184 -47.79 -8.47 13.97
CA ASP A 184 -48.12 -7.07 14.22
C ASP A 184 -46.84 -6.23 14.42
N PRO A 185 -46.44 -5.42 13.42
CA PRO A 185 -45.32 -4.50 13.55
C PRO A 185 -45.50 -3.46 14.67
N ARG A 186 -46.74 -3.16 15.08
CA ARG A 186 -47.05 -2.20 16.15
C ARG A 186 -47.29 -2.87 17.49
N HIS A 187 -46.96 -4.15 17.64
CA HIS A 187 -47.12 -4.85 18.91
C HIS A 187 -46.34 -4.15 20.04
N ASP A 188 -46.94 -4.06 21.25
CA ASP A 188 -46.36 -3.34 22.40
C ASP A 188 -44.94 -3.81 22.74
N VAL A 189 -44.65 -5.11 22.59
CA VAL A 189 -43.32 -5.69 22.80
C VAL A 189 -42.28 -5.16 21.82
N ARG A 190 -42.64 -4.95 20.54
CA ARG A 190 -41.72 -4.38 19.55
C ARG A 190 -41.41 -2.95 19.91
N GLN A 191 -42.43 -2.14 20.23
CA GLN A 191 -42.24 -0.75 20.65
C GLN A 191 -41.40 -0.65 21.93
N ALA A 192 -41.59 -1.57 22.88
CA ALA A 192 -40.79 -1.62 24.10
C ALA A 192 -39.33 -1.98 23.82
N LEU A 193 -39.08 -2.91 22.88
CA LEU A 193 -37.73 -3.26 22.43
C LEU A 193 -37.07 -2.07 21.72
N ASP A 194 -37.78 -1.39 20.81
CA ASP A 194 -37.26 -0.22 20.10
C ASP A 194 -36.86 0.88 21.09
N LYS A 195 -37.75 1.16 22.04
CA LYS A 195 -37.46 2.11 23.11
C LYS A 195 -36.23 1.70 23.92
N LEU A 196 -36.13 0.42 24.32
CA LEU A 196 -34.98 -0.08 25.05
C LEU A 196 -33.68 0.10 24.25
N LEU A 197 -33.70 -0.15 22.95
CA LEU A 197 -32.52 0.01 22.09
C LEU A 197 -32.14 1.48 21.91
N ILE A 198 -33.12 2.39 21.79
CA ILE A 198 -32.90 3.84 21.75
C ILE A 198 -32.29 4.32 23.07
N ASP A 199 -32.88 3.95 24.21
CA ASP A 199 -32.39 4.32 25.53
C ASP A 199 -30.97 3.78 25.75
N LEU A 200 -30.70 2.53 25.34
CA LEU A 200 -29.36 1.94 25.40
C LEU A 200 -28.36 2.67 24.50
N ALA A 201 -28.77 3.09 23.30
CA ALA A 201 -27.91 3.83 22.37
C ALA A 201 -27.54 5.22 22.93
N ASP A 202 -28.47 5.89 23.60
CA ASP A 202 -28.22 7.15 24.30
C ASP A 202 -27.32 6.97 25.52
N ASP A 203 -27.62 5.97 26.36
CA ASP A 203 -26.83 5.65 27.56
C ASP A 203 -25.38 5.26 27.21
N LEU A 204 -25.16 4.54 26.11
CA LEU A 204 -23.81 4.22 25.62
C LEU A 204 -23.02 5.48 25.19
N GLN A 205 -23.69 6.56 24.81
CA GLN A 205 -23.05 7.81 24.39
C GLN A 205 -22.86 8.79 25.56
N HIS A 206 -23.80 8.82 26.50
CA HIS A 206 -23.88 9.88 27.51
C HIS A 206 -23.80 9.41 28.96
N ASP A 207 -24.11 8.14 29.28
CA ASP A 207 -24.09 7.63 30.65
C ASP A 207 -22.75 6.91 30.98
N PRO A 208 -21.93 7.46 31.89
CA PRO A 208 -20.65 6.86 32.26
C PRO A 208 -20.79 5.48 32.91
N VAL A 209 -21.93 5.18 33.57
CA VAL A 209 -22.14 3.87 34.21
C VAL A 209 -22.36 2.78 33.16
N THR A 210 -23.20 3.05 32.17
CA THR A 210 -23.48 2.14 31.06
C THR A 210 -22.28 1.97 30.14
N GLN A 211 -21.56 3.07 29.84
CA GLN A 211 -20.26 3.00 29.17
C GLN A 211 -19.29 2.06 29.88
N ALA A 212 -19.10 2.21 31.20
CA ALA A 212 -18.21 1.32 31.95
C ALA A 212 -18.64 -0.15 31.92
N LYS A 213 -19.95 -0.44 31.91
CA LYS A 213 -20.45 -1.82 31.74
C LYS A 213 -20.16 -2.36 30.34
N ALA A 214 -20.37 -1.55 29.31
CA ALA A 214 -20.10 -1.90 27.92
C ALA A 214 -18.61 -2.15 27.68
N GLU A 215 -17.73 -1.31 28.22
CA GLU A 215 -16.28 -1.51 28.13
C GLU A 215 -15.81 -2.81 28.81
N ARG A 216 -16.39 -3.15 29.97
CA ARG A 216 -16.11 -4.44 30.64
C ARG A 216 -16.59 -5.64 29.83
N LEU A 217 -17.75 -5.53 29.18
CA LEU A 217 -18.26 -6.57 28.30
C LEU A 217 -17.35 -6.72 27.07
N LYS A 218 -16.98 -5.61 26.44
CA LYS A 218 -16.02 -5.55 25.32
C LYS A 218 -14.71 -6.23 25.68
N GLU A 219 -14.11 -5.86 26.82
CA GLU A 219 -12.85 -6.45 27.29
C GLU A 219 -12.98 -7.96 27.44
N ARG A 220 -14.06 -8.43 28.07
CA ARG A 220 -14.32 -9.87 28.24
C ARG A 220 -14.46 -10.58 26.89
N VAL A 221 -15.22 -10.03 25.95
CA VAL A 221 -15.42 -10.62 24.63
C VAL A 221 -14.10 -10.64 23.85
N LEU A 222 -13.40 -9.52 23.75
CA LEU A 222 -12.15 -9.39 22.97
C LEU A 222 -10.98 -10.18 23.59
N SER A 223 -11.01 -10.42 24.90
CA SER A 223 -10.03 -11.28 25.58
C SER A 223 -10.21 -12.78 25.31
N HIS A 224 -11.33 -13.18 24.69
CA HIS A 224 -11.60 -14.59 24.44
C HIS A 224 -10.69 -15.14 23.34
N PRO A 225 -10.03 -16.31 23.53
CA PRO A 225 -9.03 -16.83 22.59
C PRO A 225 -9.57 -17.07 21.17
N GLN A 226 -10.87 -17.37 21.04
CA GLN A 226 -11.52 -17.58 19.74
C GLN A 226 -11.70 -16.30 18.91
N VAL A 227 -11.51 -15.10 19.48
CA VAL A 227 -11.66 -13.85 18.72
C VAL A 227 -10.59 -13.72 17.66
N ALA A 228 -9.35 -14.12 17.95
CA ALA A 228 -8.27 -14.10 16.98
C ALA A 228 -8.55 -15.07 15.81
N ASP A 229 -9.05 -16.27 16.10
CA ASP A 229 -9.44 -17.24 15.08
C ASP A 229 -10.60 -16.74 14.22
N THR A 230 -11.61 -16.11 14.84
CA THR A 230 -12.73 -15.49 14.13
C THR A 230 -12.25 -14.36 13.23
N ALA A 231 -11.36 -13.48 13.72
CA ALA A 231 -10.77 -12.41 12.93
C ALA A 231 -9.96 -12.95 11.75
N MET A 232 -9.25 -14.07 11.93
CA MET A 232 -8.54 -14.76 10.84
C MET A 232 -9.50 -15.31 9.78
N SER A 233 -10.63 -15.87 10.18
CA SER A 233 -11.67 -16.34 9.24
C SER A 233 -12.28 -15.19 8.45
N LEU A 234 -12.57 -14.07 9.11
CA LEU A 234 -13.04 -12.83 8.48
C LEU A 234 -12.00 -12.26 7.52
N TRP A 235 -10.72 -12.28 7.90
CA TRP A 235 -9.62 -11.88 7.02
C TRP A 235 -9.56 -12.74 5.75
N GLY A 236 -9.65 -14.07 5.88
CA GLY A 236 -9.66 -14.98 4.73
C GLY A 236 -10.85 -14.71 3.79
N SER A 237 -12.02 -14.46 4.37
CA SER A 237 -13.24 -14.12 3.62
C SER A 237 -13.13 -12.76 2.93
N LEU A 238 -12.56 -11.76 3.60
CA LEU A 238 -12.33 -10.44 3.01
C LEU A 238 -11.31 -10.53 1.87
N ARG A 239 -10.20 -11.24 2.10
CA ARG A 239 -9.16 -11.46 1.09
C ARG A 239 -9.74 -12.13 -0.15
N SER A 240 -10.57 -13.17 0.00
CA SER A 240 -11.17 -13.86 -1.14
C SER A 240 -12.11 -12.95 -1.93
N VAL A 241 -12.93 -12.14 -1.25
CA VAL A 241 -13.83 -11.16 -1.90
C VAL A 241 -13.03 -10.12 -2.67
N VAL A 242 -11.98 -9.55 -2.07
CA VAL A 242 -11.14 -8.54 -2.71
C VAL A 242 -10.39 -9.12 -3.90
N VAL A 243 -9.80 -10.31 -3.76
CA VAL A 243 -9.10 -10.99 -4.85
C VAL A 243 -10.05 -11.27 -6.01
N ALA A 244 -11.22 -11.85 -5.74
CA ALA A 244 -12.22 -12.14 -6.79
C ALA A 244 -12.67 -10.87 -7.52
N ALA A 245 -12.90 -9.77 -6.78
CA ALA A 245 -13.30 -8.50 -7.36
C ALA A 245 -12.18 -7.85 -8.21
N LEU A 246 -10.91 -8.07 -7.87
CA LEU A 246 -9.76 -7.59 -8.63
C LEU A 246 -9.42 -8.49 -9.82
N GLU A 247 -9.71 -9.79 -9.77
CA GLU A 247 -9.49 -10.73 -10.87
C GLU A 247 -10.53 -10.58 -11.98
N ASP A 248 -11.75 -10.14 -11.67
CA ASP A 248 -12.78 -9.88 -12.67
C ASP A 248 -12.45 -8.64 -13.53
N GLU A 249 -11.90 -8.89 -14.72
CA GLU A 249 -11.47 -7.82 -15.65
C GLU A 249 -12.61 -6.91 -16.12
N GLY A 250 -13.83 -7.45 -16.19
CA GLY A 250 -15.04 -6.73 -16.57
C GLY A 250 -15.85 -6.26 -15.36
N GLY A 251 -15.37 -6.53 -14.16
CA GLY A 251 -16.10 -6.30 -12.93
C GLY A 251 -16.33 -4.82 -12.62
N PRO A 252 -17.36 -4.51 -11.82
CA PRO A 252 -17.68 -3.13 -11.45
C PRO A 252 -16.50 -2.43 -10.76
N VAL A 253 -15.64 -3.16 -10.05
CA VAL A 253 -14.45 -2.60 -9.37
C VAL A 253 -13.42 -2.11 -10.39
N ARG A 254 -13.04 -2.92 -11.39
CA ARG A 254 -12.08 -2.50 -12.41
C ARG A 254 -12.63 -1.36 -13.27
N VAL A 255 -13.89 -1.46 -13.68
CA VAL A 255 -14.55 -0.40 -14.47
C VAL A 255 -14.57 0.92 -13.69
N ARG A 256 -14.94 0.87 -12.39
CA ARG A 256 -14.92 2.05 -11.53
C ARG A 256 -13.50 2.59 -11.33
N ALA A 257 -12.51 1.72 -11.12
CA ALA A 257 -11.12 2.14 -10.96
C ALA A 257 -10.58 2.86 -12.21
N VAL A 258 -10.90 2.38 -13.42
CA VAL A 258 -10.53 3.05 -14.68
C VAL A 258 -11.17 4.43 -14.76
N HIS A 259 -12.44 4.55 -14.39
CA HIS A 259 -13.13 5.85 -14.35
C HIS A 259 -12.46 6.82 -13.37
N GLU A 260 -12.12 6.36 -12.16
CA GLU A 260 -11.48 7.20 -11.15
C GLU A 260 -10.05 7.61 -11.53
N VAL A 261 -9.26 6.70 -12.13
CA VAL A 261 -7.92 7.03 -12.65
C VAL A 261 -8.02 8.09 -13.75
N THR A 262 -9.00 7.95 -14.64
CA THR A 262 -9.24 8.91 -15.73
C THR A 262 -9.66 10.27 -15.17
N ALA A 263 -10.64 10.30 -14.26
CA ALA A 263 -11.11 11.53 -13.63
C ALA A 263 -10.02 12.23 -12.82
N LEU A 264 -9.16 11.46 -12.13
CA LEU A 264 -8.00 12.00 -11.44
C LEU A 264 -7.01 12.64 -12.42
N ALA A 265 -6.69 11.97 -13.52
CA ALA A 265 -5.78 12.48 -14.53
C ALA A 265 -6.31 13.76 -15.20
N GLU A 266 -7.61 13.81 -15.53
CA GLU A 266 -8.27 15.02 -16.04
C GLU A 266 -8.17 16.18 -15.05
N ARG A 267 -8.44 15.91 -13.76
CA ARG A 267 -8.33 16.92 -12.70
C ARG A 267 -6.90 17.42 -12.53
N LEU A 268 -5.91 16.54 -12.62
CA LEU A 268 -4.50 16.91 -12.55
C LEU A 268 -4.12 17.83 -13.73
N LEU A 269 -4.60 17.56 -14.95
CA LEU A 269 -4.32 18.45 -16.08
C LEU A 269 -5.03 19.80 -15.97
N ALA A 270 -6.22 19.86 -15.36
CA ALA A 270 -7.00 21.08 -15.22
C ALA A 270 -6.51 22.03 -14.11
N ASP A 271 -5.91 21.51 -13.03
CA ASP A 271 -5.49 22.30 -11.86
C ASP A 271 -3.96 22.38 -11.76
N GLU A 272 -3.39 23.44 -12.31
CA GLU A 272 -1.95 23.72 -12.27
C GLU A 272 -1.39 23.81 -10.84
N ALA A 273 -2.11 24.49 -9.93
CA ALA A 273 -1.67 24.62 -8.55
C ALA A 273 -1.63 23.27 -7.82
N LEU A 274 -2.51 22.34 -8.17
CA LEU A 274 -2.44 20.96 -7.68
C LEU A 274 -1.24 20.20 -8.25
N ARG A 275 -0.94 20.33 -9.54
CA ARG A 275 0.25 19.70 -10.14
C ARG A 275 1.52 20.18 -9.47
N ASP A 276 1.69 21.50 -9.32
CA ASP A 276 2.90 22.09 -8.75
C ASP A 276 3.13 21.61 -7.32
N ARG A 277 2.06 21.47 -6.52
CA ARG A 277 2.15 20.91 -5.17
C ARG A 277 2.60 19.44 -5.17
N ILE A 278 2.13 18.65 -6.13
CA ILE A 278 2.51 17.24 -6.24
C ILE A 278 3.93 17.11 -6.76
N ASP A 279 4.31 17.86 -7.79
CA ASP A 279 5.67 17.88 -8.34
C ASP A 279 6.70 18.33 -7.30
N ALA A 280 6.36 19.32 -6.47
CA ALA A 280 7.19 19.70 -5.32
C ALA A 280 7.36 18.55 -4.31
N ARG A 281 6.29 17.81 -3.99
CA ARG A 281 6.37 16.64 -3.10
C ARG A 281 7.20 15.50 -3.70
N ILE A 282 7.06 15.25 -5.00
CA ILE A 282 7.85 14.26 -5.73
C ILE A 282 9.33 14.67 -5.71
N CYS A 283 9.62 15.94 -5.93
CA CYS A 283 10.96 16.50 -5.85
C CYS A 283 11.58 16.29 -4.46
N ASP A 284 10.87 16.67 -3.40
CA ASP A 284 11.37 16.52 -2.03
C ASP A 284 11.60 15.04 -1.66
N ALA A 285 10.70 14.14 -2.07
CA ALA A 285 10.89 12.70 -1.90
C ALA A 285 12.10 12.16 -2.68
N THR A 286 12.33 12.67 -3.88
CA THR A 286 13.48 12.29 -4.73
C THR A 286 14.79 12.75 -4.11
N ILE A 287 14.84 14.00 -3.62
CA ILE A 287 16.00 14.54 -2.90
C ILE A 287 16.28 13.71 -1.65
N TYR A 288 15.26 13.40 -0.85
CA TYR A 288 15.41 12.57 0.34
C TYR A 288 15.96 11.17 0.00
N ALA A 289 15.45 10.53 -1.05
CA ALA A 289 15.94 9.22 -1.47
C ALA A 289 17.39 9.28 -1.95
N ILE A 290 17.79 10.30 -2.71
CA ILE A 290 19.16 10.48 -3.19
C ILE A 290 20.11 10.82 -2.05
N ASP A 291 19.72 11.66 -1.09
CA ASP A 291 20.53 11.95 0.09
C ASP A 291 20.75 10.68 0.93
N ARG A 292 19.69 9.86 1.10
CA ARG A 292 19.75 8.66 1.93
C ARG A 292 20.49 7.48 1.29
N TYR A 293 20.39 7.32 -0.04
CA TYR A 293 20.83 6.12 -0.78
C TYR A 293 21.75 6.43 -1.99
N GLY A 294 21.98 7.69 -2.33
CA GLY A 294 22.71 8.11 -3.54
C GLY A 294 24.14 7.61 -3.58
N THR A 295 24.84 7.60 -2.45
CA THR A 295 26.21 7.06 -2.32
C THR A 295 26.28 5.57 -2.67
N GLU A 296 25.25 4.80 -2.33
CA GLU A 296 25.18 3.37 -2.67
C GLU A 296 24.92 3.18 -4.16
N LEU A 297 24.14 4.09 -4.76
CA LEU A 297 23.89 4.12 -6.20
C LEU A 297 25.15 4.50 -7.00
N THR A 298 25.95 5.46 -6.54
CA THR A 298 27.19 5.87 -7.23
C THR A 298 28.28 4.82 -7.13
N ARG A 299 28.34 4.05 -6.03
CA ARG A 299 29.27 2.90 -5.89
C ARG A 299 29.09 1.84 -6.98
N ILE A 300 27.88 1.65 -7.50
CA ILE A 300 27.64 0.73 -8.62
C ILE A 300 28.50 1.11 -9.84
N ILE A 301 28.81 2.40 -10.02
CA ILE A 301 29.64 2.89 -11.13
C ILE A 301 31.07 2.40 -10.96
N SER A 302 31.69 2.60 -9.79
CA SER A 302 33.06 2.14 -9.53
C SER A 302 33.16 0.62 -9.57
N ASP A 303 32.22 -0.09 -8.95
CA ASP A 303 32.14 -1.57 -9.01
C ASP A 303 31.99 -2.10 -10.44
N THR A 304 31.22 -1.42 -11.28
CA THR A 304 31.03 -1.81 -12.68
C THR A 304 32.29 -1.56 -13.49
N VAL A 305 32.90 -0.38 -13.33
CA VAL A 305 34.17 -0.05 -13.99
C VAL A 305 35.21 -1.08 -13.59
N ASP A 306 35.35 -1.41 -12.31
CA ASP A 306 36.30 -2.39 -11.77
C ASP A 306 36.15 -3.79 -12.38
N ARG A 307 34.99 -4.14 -12.94
CA ARG A 307 34.76 -5.43 -13.63
C ARG A 307 35.15 -5.45 -15.11
N TRP A 308 35.42 -4.32 -15.77
CA TRP A 308 35.76 -4.31 -17.21
C TRP A 308 37.14 -4.91 -17.55
N ASP A 309 37.34 -5.47 -18.74
CA ASP A 309 38.70 -5.83 -19.17
C ASP A 309 39.47 -4.55 -19.53
N GLY A 310 40.52 -4.24 -18.76
CA GLY A 310 41.34 -3.04 -18.97
C GLY A 310 42.02 -2.99 -20.34
N LYS A 311 42.31 -4.13 -20.97
CA LYS A 311 42.91 -4.19 -22.31
C LYS A 311 41.89 -3.86 -23.40
N GLU A 312 40.71 -4.46 -23.34
CA GLU A 312 39.63 -4.22 -24.30
C GLU A 312 39.11 -2.78 -24.21
N THR A 313 38.98 -2.26 -22.99
CA THR A 313 38.56 -0.87 -22.75
C THR A 313 39.58 0.11 -23.33
N ALA A 314 40.88 -0.12 -23.12
CA ALA A 314 41.93 0.73 -23.66
C ALA A 314 41.96 0.72 -25.20
N GLU A 315 41.68 -0.43 -25.84
CA GLU A 315 41.59 -0.55 -27.28
C GLU A 315 40.41 0.23 -27.87
N ARG A 316 39.22 0.15 -27.25
CA ARG A 316 38.05 0.93 -27.68
C ARG A 316 38.27 2.43 -27.55
N VAL A 317 38.84 2.87 -26.42
CA VAL A 317 39.16 4.29 -26.19
C VAL A 317 40.26 4.78 -27.15
N GLU A 318 41.28 3.97 -27.41
CA GLU A 318 42.34 4.29 -28.38
C GLU A 318 41.78 4.50 -29.79
N LEU A 319 40.83 3.66 -30.22
CA LEU A 319 40.18 3.78 -31.53
C LEU A 319 39.34 5.06 -31.65
N GLN A 320 38.63 5.46 -30.59
CA GLN A 320 37.81 6.67 -30.58
C GLN A 320 38.64 7.96 -30.49
N VAL A 321 39.71 7.97 -29.69
CA VAL A 321 40.55 9.17 -29.43
C VAL A 321 41.73 9.27 -30.41
N GLY A 322 42.08 8.18 -31.10
CA GLY A 322 43.23 8.08 -31.98
C GLY A 322 43.22 9.08 -33.14
N ARG A 323 42.04 9.41 -33.68
CA ARG A 323 41.90 10.38 -34.78
C ARG A 323 42.23 11.80 -34.33
N ASP A 324 41.78 12.20 -33.15
CA ASP A 324 41.95 13.57 -32.64
C ASP A 324 43.40 13.83 -32.17
N LEU A 325 44.07 12.82 -31.63
CA LEU A 325 45.50 12.89 -31.28
C LEU A 325 46.41 13.00 -32.51
N GLN A 326 46.00 12.46 -33.65
CA GLN A 326 46.75 12.62 -34.91
C GLN A 326 46.70 14.05 -35.43
N PHE A 327 45.59 14.76 -35.25
CA PHE A 327 45.46 16.17 -35.64
C PHE A 327 46.47 17.07 -34.92
N ILE A 328 46.69 16.86 -33.62
CA ILE A 328 47.70 17.60 -32.85
C ILE A 328 49.10 17.35 -33.43
N ARG A 329 49.40 16.11 -33.84
CA ARG A 329 50.71 15.76 -34.42
C ARG A 329 50.92 16.42 -35.78
N ILE A 330 49.94 16.36 -36.67
CA ILE A 330 50.01 16.98 -38.01
C ILE A 330 50.20 18.48 -37.87
N ASN A 331 49.39 19.14 -37.03
CA ASN A 331 49.50 20.58 -36.79
C ASN A 331 50.84 20.96 -36.14
N GLY A 332 51.34 20.15 -35.19
CA GLY A 332 52.65 20.37 -34.58
C GLY A 332 53.81 20.28 -35.57
N THR A 333 53.79 19.30 -36.48
CA THR A 333 54.81 19.21 -37.54
C THR A 333 54.69 20.32 -38.58
N LEU A 334 53.47 20.73 -38.91
CA LEU A 334 53.21 21.81 -39.88
C LEU A 334 53.70 23.15 -39.33
N VAL A 335 53.34 23.48 -38.09
CA VAL A 335 53.74 24.72 -37.41
C VAL A 335 55.24 24.73 -37.14
N GLY A 336 55.80 23.62 -36.65
CA GLY A 336 57.25 23.50 -36.43
C GLY A 336 58.06 23.62 -37.73
N GLY A 337 57.58 23.03 -38.83
CA GLY A 337 58.19 23.17 -40.15
C GLY A 337 58.13 24.60 -40.69
N LEU A 338 57.00 25.29 -40.51
CA LEU A 338 56.81 26.67 -40.94
C LEU A 338 57.70 27.64 -40.14
N ILE A 339 57.75 27.50 -38.82
CA ILE A 339 58.63 28.29 -37.95
C ILE A 339 60.10 28.00 -38.28
N GLY A 340 60.46 26.73 -38.49
CA GLY A 340 61.81 26.34 -38.91
C GLY A 340 62.22 26.96 -40.24
N MET A 341 61.33 26.98 -41.23
CA MET A 341 61.57 27.67 -42.50
C MET A 341 61.73 29.18 -42.32
N VAL A 342 60.91 29.81 -41.48
CA VAL A 342 61.00 31.26 -41.21
C VAL A 342 62.32 31.60 -40.51
N ILE A 343 62.72 30.84 -39.49
CA ILE A 343 64.01 31.02 -38.80
C ILE A 343 65.17 30.82 -39.78
N HIS A 344 65.11 29.79 -40.63
CA HIS A 344 66.15 29.52 -41.62
C HIS A 344 66.25 30.63 -42.68
N ALA A 345 65.11 31.14 -43.16
CA ALA A 345 65.06 32.24 -44.10
C ALA A 345 65.64 33.53 -43.50
N ILE A 346 65.29 33.86 -42.25
CA ILE A 346 65.85 35.01 -41.52
C ILE A 346 67.36 34.85 -41.30
N SER A 347 67.82 33.64 -40.99
CA SER A 347 69.25 33.34 -40.81
C SER A 347 70.07 33.48 -42.09
N ILE A 348 69.46 33.29 -43.27
CA ILE A 348 70.14 33.48 -44.57
C ILE A 348 70.13 34.96 -44.98
N LEU A 349 69.10 35.72 -44.61
CA LEU A 349 68.92 37.13 -44.96
C LEU A 349 69.68 38.13 -44.08
N LEU A 350 70.24 37.68 -42.95
CA LEU A 350 71.14 38.47 -42.10
C LEU A 350 72.60 38.05 -42.39
N PRO A 351 73.35 38.77 -43.24
CA PRO A 351 74.79 38.59 -43.33
C PRO A 351 75.43 39.18 -42.07
N SER A 352 76.42 38.46 -41.54
CA SER A 352 77.24 38.83 -40.38
C SER A 352 77.83 40.24 -40.47
#